data_AF-A0A8J7ACU1-F1
#
_entry.id   AF-A0A8J7ACU1-F1
#
_cell.length_a   1.000
_cell.length_b   1.000
_cell.length_c   1.000
_cell.angle_alpha   90.00
_cell.angle_beta   90.00
_cell.angle_gamma   90.00
#
_symmetry.space_group_name_H-M   'P 1'
#
loop_
_entity.id
_entity.type
_entity.pdbx_description
1 polymer ?
#
loop_
_entity_poly.entity_id
_entity_poly.type
_entity_poly.pdbx_seq_one_letter_code
_entity_poly.pdbx_strand_id
1 'polypeptide(L)'
;MHDIVELEKQGWKALSTSKEAATEFYESLLIDDAIMAFPGGMMLVGKNQILESINSQPWESFDIAGLQELSLSDDALPFARDNGGCPFIIKR
;
A
#
# COMPACT_ATOMS: atom_id res chain seq x y z
N MET A 1 13.27 -10.72 10.14
CA MET A 1 13.31 -9.40 9.48
C MET A 1 13.01 -9.67 8.02
N HIS A 2 11.81 -9.30 7.53
CA HIS A 2 11.47 -9.51 6.13
C HIS A 2 12.19 -8.45 5.30
N ASP A 3 12.80 -8.87 4.20
CA ASP A 3 13.32 -7.97 3.18
C ASP A 3 12.12 -7.19 2.59
N ILE A 4 12.09 -5.88 2.78
CA ILE A 4 10.97 -5.03 2.34
C ILE A 4 10.79 -5.07 0.82
N VAL A 5 11.90 -5.27 0.08
CA VAL A 5 11.88 -5.42 -1.38
C VAL A 5 11.16 -6.71 -1.78
N GLU A 6 11.41 -7.78 -1.04
CA GLU A 6 10.79 -9.08 -1.28
C GLU A 6 9.30 -9.05 -0.91
N LEU A 7 8.96 -8.37 0.19
CA LEU A 7 7.56 -8.16 0.59
C LEU A 7 6.77 -7.38 -0.48
N GLU A 8 7.37 -6.33 -1.04
CA GLU A 8 6.77 -5.53 -2.12
C GLU A 8 6.52 -6.39 -3.37
N LYS A 9 7.51 -7.20 -3.79
CA LYS A 9 7.35 -8.12 -4.93
C LYS A 9 6.24 -9.14 -4.70
N GLN A 10 6.11 -9.67 -3.49
CA GLN A 10 5.05 -10.61 -3.14
C GLN A 10 3.67 -9.97 -3.21
N GLY A 11 3.53 -8.71 -2.77
CA GLY A 11 2.29 -7.95 -2.92
C GLY A 11 1.87 -7.82 -4.38
N TRP A 12 2.76 -7.35 -5.25
CA TRP A 12 2.49 -7.27 -6.69
C TRP A 12 2.18 -8.63 -7.33
N LYS A 13 2.89 -9.68 -6.89
CA LYS A 13 2.62 -11.04 -7.37
C LYS A 13 1.22 -11.50 -6.98
N ALA A 14 0.78 -11.22 -5.76
CA ALA A 14 -0.57 -11.56 -5.30
C ALA A 14 -1.64 -10.81 -6.12
N LEU A 15 -1.45 -9.50 -6.32
CA LEU A 15 -2.33 -8.63 -7.13
C LEU A 15 -2.49 -9.10 -8.58
N SER A 16 -1.45 -9.69 -9.16
CA SER A 16 -1.47 -10.23 -10.53
C SER A 16 -1.77 -11.72 -10.63
N THR A 17 -2.02 -12.42 -9.53
CA THR A 17 -2.32 -13.86 -9.56
C THR A 17 -3.83 -14.12 -9.56
N SER A 18 -4.54 -13.64 -8.54
CA SER A 18 -5.99 -13.72 -8.46
C SER A 18 -6.51 -12.76 -7.40
N LYS A 19 -7.83 -12.53 -7.40
CA LYS A 19 -8.50 -11.71 -6.39
C LYS A 19 -8.37 -12.30 -4.98
N GLU A 20 -8.46 -13.61 -4.88
CA GLU A 20 -8.34 -14.37 -3.64
C GLU A 20 -6.91 -14.28 -3.10
N ALA A 21 -5.91 -14.47 -3.98
CA ALA A 21 -4.50 -14.36 -3.60
C ALA A 21 -4.15 -12.95 -3.09
N ALA A 22 -4.65 -11.91 -3.76
CA ALA A 22 -4.47 -10.53 -3.32
C ALA A 22 -5.14 -10.27 -1.97
N THR A 23 -6.37 -10.74 -1.79
CA THR A 23 -7.13 -10.57 -0.54
C THR A 23 -6.42 -11.26 0.62
N GLU A 24 -6.04 -12.54 0.46
CA GLU A 24 -5.35 -13.32 1.49
C GLU A 24 -4.01 -12.67 1.89
N PHE A 25 -3.24 -12.22 0.90
CA PHE A 25 -1.95 -11.56 1.16
C PHE A 25 -2.13 -10.28 1.98
N TYR A 26 -2.95 -9.33 1.51
CA TYR A 26 -3.12 -8.04 2.18
C TYR A 26 -3.91 -8.16 3.49
N GLU A 27 -4.78 -9.17 3.64
CA GLU A 27 -5.46 -9.45 4.91
C GLU A 27 -4.46 -9.84 6.01
N SER A 28 -3.39 -10.58 5.67
CA SER A 28 -2.35 -10.94 6.64
C SER A 28 -1.41 -9.79 7.01
N LEU A 29 -1.28 -8.78 6.13
CA LEU A 29 -0.29 -7.71 6.25
C LEU A 29 -0.87 -6.41 6.82
N LEU A 30 -2.13 -6.08 6.48
CA LEU A 30 -2.76 -4.83 6.87
C LEU A 30 -3.21 -4.86 8.33
N ILE A 31 -2.82 -3.81 9.06
CA ILE A 31 -3.42 -3.42 10.34
C ILE A 31 -4.83 -2.84 10.11
N ASP A 32 -5.68 -2.90 11.13
CA ASP A 32 -7.10 -2.56 11.00
C ASP A 32 -7.35 -1.10 10.56
N ASP A 33 -6.49 -0.17 10.99
CA ASP A 33 -6.55 1.27 10.71
C ASP A 33 -5.59 1.70 9.58
N ALA A 34 -5.12 0.77 8.76
CA ALA A 34 -4.23 1.07 7.64
C ALA A 34 -4.81 2.15 6.71
N ILE A 35 -3.92 3.00 6.19
CA ILE A 35 -4.26 4.03 5.19
C ILE A 35 -3.49 3.71 3.91
N MET A 36 -4.21 3.64 2.79
CA MET A 36 -3.62 3.44 1.46
C MET A 36 -3.98 4.62 0.56
N ALA A 37 -2.96 5.25 -0.02
CA ALA A 37 -3.13 6.36 -0.95
C ALA A 37 -2.92 5.88 -2.38
N PHE A 38 -3.87 6.19 -3.25
CA PHE A 38 -3.84 5.89 -4.67
C PHE A 38 -3.62 7.17 -5.50
N PRO A 39 -3.11 7.04 -6.73
CA PRO A 39 -3.02 8.16 -7.66
C PRO A 39 -4.36 8.90 -7.83
N GLY A 40 -4.29 10.20 -8.07
CA GLY A 40 -5.49 11.04 -8.21
C GLY A 40 -6.10 11.52 -6.88
N GLY A 41 -5.42 11.32 -5.76
CA GLY A 41 -5.83 11.83 -4.45
C GLY A 41 -6.86 10.98 -3.73
N MET A 42 -7.10 9.75 -4.21
CA MET A 42 -7.94 8.78 -3.52
C MET A 42 -7.18 8.25 -2.30
N MET A 43 -7.81 8.28 -1.13
CA MET A 43 -7.30 7.62 0.07
C MET A 43 -8.36 6.65 0.58
N LEU A 44 -7.93 5.44 0.91
CA LEU A 44 -8.73 4.43 1.56
C LEU A 44 -8.26 4.30 3.01
N VAL A 45 -9.23 4.29 3.92
CA VAL A 45 -8.97 4.24 5.36
C VAL A 45 -9.62 2.99 5.92
N GLY A 46 -8.79 2.19 6.59
CA GLY A 46 -9.19 0.95 7.20
C GLY A 46 -9.06 -0.24 6.26
N LYS A 47 -8.66 -1.37 6.85
CA LYS A 47 -8.39 -2.64 6.18
C LYS A 47 -9.51 -3.07 5.24
N ASN A 48 -10.77 -3.01 5.67
CA ASN A 48 -11.90 -3.49 4.88
C ASN A 48 -12.11 -2.71 3.58
N GLN A 49 -12.00 -1.37 3.61
CA GLN A 49 -12.14 -0.55 2.40
C GLN A 49 -11.00 -0.82 1.41
N ILE A 50 -9.79 -1.02 1.93
CA ILE A 50 -8.62 -1.35 1.12
C ILE A 50 -8.82 -2.70 0.43
N LEU A 51 -9.22 -3.74 1.17
CA LEU A 51 -9.46 -5.07 0.61
C LEU A 51 -10.58 -5.08 -0.44
N GLU A 52 -11.67 -4.35 -0.20
CA GLU A 52 -12.76 -4.19 -1.18
C GLU A 52 -12.25 -3.54 -2.48
N SER A 53 -11.42 -2.51 -2.37
CA SER A 53 -10.84 -1.83 -3.53
C SER A 53 -9.84 -2.71 -4.29
N ILE A 54 -8.96 -3.43 -3.60
CA ILE A 54 -8.01 -4.37 -4.21
C ILE A 54 -8.75 -5.46 -5.00
N ASN A 55 -9.90 -5.91 -4.49
CA ASN A 55 -10.72 -6.93 -5.14
C ASN A 55 -11.43 -6.42 -6.42
N SER A 56 -11.40 -5.12 -6.71
CA SER A 56 -12.17 -4.53 -7.81
C SER A 56 -11.57 -4.76 -9.21
N GLN A 57 -10.25 -4.95 -9.36
CA GLN A 57 -9.62 -5.24 -10.67
C GLN A 57 -8.35 -6.10 -10.51
N PRO A 58 -8.22 -7.25 -11.20
CA PRO A 58 -6.95 -7.96 -11.23
C PRO A 58 -5.96 -7.24 -12.15
N TRP A 59 -4.74 -7.03 -11.67
CA TRP A 59 -3.66 -6.46 -12.48
C TRP A 59 -3.12 -7.53 -13.42
N GLU A 60 -3.18 -7.33 -14.73
CA GLU A 60 -2.75 -8.36 -15.69
C GLU A 60 -1.26 -8.72 -15.59
N SER A 61 -0.42 -7.74 -15.27
CA SER A 61 1.02 -7.92 -15.07
C SER A 61 1.61 -6.72 -14.31
N PHE A 62 2.86 -6.87 -13.85
CA PHE A 62 3.61 -5.82 -13.18
C PHE A 62 5.09 -5.89 -13.55
N ASP A 63 5.78 -4.76 -13.45
CA ASP A 63 7.24 -4.64 -13.54
C ASP A 63 7.71 -3.66 -12.46
N ILE A 64 8.78 -4.00 -11.75
CA ILE A 64 9.33 -3.20 -10.65
C ILE A 64 10.77 -2.84 -11.01
N ALA A 65 11.02 -1.55 -11.21
CA ALA A 65 12.34 -1.01 -11.52
C ALA A 65 12.64 0.21 -10.65
N GLY A 66 13.94 0.45 -10.41
CA GLY A 66 14.40 1.65 -9.69
C GLY A 66 14.01 1.72 -8.21
N LEU A 67 13.84 0.57 -7.55
CA LEU A 67 13.47 0.51 -6.14
C LEU A 67 14.53 1.17 -5.26
N GLN A 68 14.08 2.02 -4.35
CA GLN A 68 14.92 2.66 -3.35
C GLN A 68 14.37 2.32 -1.97
N GLU A 69 15.20 1.70 -1.13
CA GLU A 69 14.88 1.44 0.25
C GLU A 69 15.35 2.62 1.11
N LEU A 70 14.44 3.17 1.90
CA LEU A 70 14.73 4.23 2.87
C LEU A 70 14.39 3.70 4.26
N SER A 71 15.41 3.56 5.10
CA SER A 71 15.20 3.22 6.50
C SER A 71 14.67 4.43 7.25
N LEU A 72 13.53 4.27 7.90
CA LEU A 72 13.05 5.22 8.89
C LEU A 72 13.78 4.96 10.22
N SER A 73 14.18 6.01 10.93
CA SER A 73 14.71 5.89 12.28
C SER A 73 13.63 5.41 13.24
N ASP A 74 14.00 4.75 14.34
CA ASP A 74 13.05 4.30 15.37
C ASP A 74 12.19 5.44 15.96
N ASP A 75 12.68 6.68 15.89
CA ASP A 75 11.96 7.90 16.32
C ASP A 75 10.92 8.41 15.31
N ALA A 76 10.72 7.71 14.19
CA ALA A 76 9.72 8.08 13.20
C ALA A 76 8.31 7.84 13.77
N LEU A 77 7.68 8.90 14.24
CA LEU A 77 6.27 8.86 14.62
C LEU A 77 5.40 8.84 13.35
N PRO A 78 4.48 7.87 13.18
CA PRO A 78 3.53 7.90 12.09
C PRO A 78 2.70 9.18 12.17
N PHE A 79 2.86 10.05 11.17
CA PHE A 79 2.06 11.27 11.03
C PHE A 79 0.72 10.90 10.37
N ALA A 80 -0.32 10.71 11.17
CA ALA A 80 -1.69 10.62 10.67
C ALA A 80 -2.31 12.03 10.67
N ARG A 81 -2.85 12.45 9.51
CA ARG A 81 -3.53 13.73 9.37
C ARG A 81 -4.87 13.69 10.10
N ASP A 82 -5.13 14.63 11.00
CA ASP A 82 -6.51 15.06 11.27
C ASP A 82 -7.03 15.82 10.03
N ASN A 83 -8.34 15.82 9.80
CA ASN A 83 -9.02 16.18 8.54
C ASN A 83 -8.92 17.68 8.12
N GLY A 84 -7.80 18.37 8.33
CA GLY A 84 -7.72 19.84 8.30
C GLY A 84 -6.76 20.54 7.32
N GLY A 85 -5.87 19.87 6.56
CA GLY A 85 -5.05 20.62 5.58
C GLY A 85 -3.87 19.85 4.96
N CYS A 86 -3.68 19.98 3.64
CA CYS A 86 -2.54 19.44 2.90
C CYS A 86 -1.34 20.40 3.02
N PRO A 87 -0.13 19.94 3.40
CA PRO A 87 1.07 20.75 3.26
C PRO A 87 2.17 20.13 2.38
N PHE A 88 1.84 19.23 1.44
CA PHE A 88 2.85 18.75 0.48
C PHE A 88 2.38 18.92 -0.97
N ILE A 89 2.98 19.93 -1.62
CA ILE A 89 2.97 20.11 -3.07
C ILE A 89 4.00 19.11 -3.63
N ILE A 90 3.54 18.04 -4.28
CA ILE A 90 4.39 17.32 -5.24
C ILE A 90 4.33 18.15 -6.53
N LYS A 91 5.38 18.92 -6.81
CA LYS A 91 5.53 19.55 -8.12
C LYS A 91 5.86 18.47 -9.15
N ARG A 92 5.22 18.61 -10.31
CA ARG A 92 5.39 17.77 -11.51
C ARG A 92 6.84 17.59 -11.91
#